data_AF-A0A2T7N909-F1
#
_entry.id   AF-A0A2T7N909-F1
#
_cell.length_a   1.000
_cell.length_b   1.000
_cell.length_c   1.000
_cell.angle_alpha   90.00
_cell.angle_beta   90.00
_cell.angle_gamma   90.00
#
_symmetry.space_group_name_H-M   'P 1'
#
loop_
_entity.id
_entity.type
_entity.pdbx_description
1 polymer ?
#
loop_
_entity_poly.entity_id
_entity_poly.type
_entity_poly.pdbx_seq_one_letter_code
_entity_poly.pdbx_strand_id
1 'polypeptide(L)'
;MDQMQPIMNSSLGPCIKNGLQAIKKPDKVSLQETRTNAKSVDIDSCLKEDYPNENRWDYAVFIEIDAVLKTAFIEIHPANESEVGEVIKKAQWMKQWIIDNQIRVISENRKFFWVSSGKVKVSKNSQKIRLLHKQGIEGPQEHLVVDKEMRF
;
A
#
# COMPACT_ATOMS: atom_id res chain seq x y z
N MET A 1 -9.55 22.38 3.17
CA MET A 1 -10.23 21.51 2.19
C MET A 1 -9.84 20.09 2.55
N ASP A 2 -10.79 19.16 2.72
CA ASP A 2 -10.48 17.79 3.11
C ASP A 2 -9.70 17.10 1.98
N GLN A 3 -8.43 16.79 2.22
CA GLN A 3 -7.53 16.19 1.22
C GLN A 3 -7.99 14.78 0.81
N MET A 4 -8.84 14.13 1.60
CA MET A 4 -9.37 12.80 1.30
C MET A 4 -10.63 12.82 0.41
N GLN A 5 -11.26 13.98 0.21
CA GLN A 5 -12.52 14.06 -0.56
C GLN A 5 -12.47 13.41 -1.95
N PRO A 6 -11.40 13.57 -2.76
CA PRO A 6 -11.32 12.89 -4.06
C PRO A 6 -11.35 11.36 -3.95
N ILE A 7 -10.77 10.81 -2.89
CA ILE A 7 -10.71 9.36 -2.64
C ILE A 7 -12.08 8.87 -2.12
N MET A 8 -12.70 9.64 -1.22
CA MET A 8 -14.03 9.34 -0.70
C MET A 8 -15.10 9.30 -1.79
N ASN A 9 -14.91 10.07 -2.88
CA ASN A 9 -15.80 10.09 -4.04
C ASN A 9 -15.44 9.03 -5.11
N SER A 10 -14.37 8.25 -4.92
CA SER A 10 -13.95 7.18 -5.83
C SER A 10 -14.60 5.84 -5.49
N SER A 11 -14.38 4.81 -6.30
CA SER A 11 -14.84 3.44 -5.99
C SER A 11 -14.25 2.87 -4.70
N LEU A 12 -13.13 3.41 -4.19
CA LEU A 12 -12.58 3.02 -2.89
C LEU A 12 -13.33 3.63 -1.70
N GLY A 13 -14.06 4.73 -1.90
CA GLY A 13 -14.71 5.51 -0.85
C GLY A 13 -15.55 4.67 0.13
N PRO A 14 -16.48 3.82 -0.35
CA PRO A 14 -17.32 2.96 0.50
C PRO A 14 -16.53 1.94 1.34
N CYS A 15 -15.32 1.59 0.91
CA CYS A 15 -14.48 0.60 1.54
C CYS A 15 -13.52 1.19 2.59
N ILE A 16 -13.38 2.51 2.65
CA ILE A 16 -12.49 3.18 3.61
C ILE A 16 -12.98 2.99 5.04
N LYS A 17 -12.07 2.59 5.93
CA LYS A 17 -12.31 2.41 7.36
C LYS A 17 -11.38 3.32 8.17
N ASN A 18 -11.76 3.58 9.43
CA ASN A 18 -10.94 4.37 10.35
C ASN A 18 -9.76 3.55 10.89
N GLY A 19 -8.63 4.22 11.13
CA GLY A 19 -7.40 3.58 11.59
C GLY A 19 -6.92 2.51 10.62
N LEU A 20 -6.51 1.36 11.17
CA LEU A 20 -6.10 0.18 10.41
C LEU A 20 -7.21 -0.86 10.23
N GLN A 21 -8.48 -0.50 10.44
CA GLN A 21 -9.60 -1.47 10.49
C GLN A 21 -9.84 -2.24 9.18
N ALA A 22 -9.38 -1.74 8.01
CA ALA A 22 -9.45 -2.50 6.76
C ALA A 22 -8.34 -3.56 6.62
N ILE A 23 -7.29 -3.52 7.44
CA ILE A 23 -6.14 -4.43 7.34
C ILE A 23 -6.47 -5.76 8.01
N LYS A 24 -6.53 -6.84 7.22
CA LYS A 24 -6.87 -8.19 7.72
C LYS A 24 -5.71 -8.92 8.41
N LYS A 25 -4.50 -8.36 8.39
CA LYS A 25 -3.28 -8.92 9.02
C LYS A 25 -2.64 -7.90 9.98
N PRO A 26 -3.25 -7.65 11.14
CA PRO A 26 -2.80 -6.61 12.08
C PRO A 26 -1.43 -6.91 12.71
N ASP A 27 -0.94 -8.15 12.66
CA ASP A 27 0.41 -8.53 13.07
C ASP A 27 1.50 -8.03 12.10
N LYS A 28 1.12 -7.59 10.90
CA LYS A 28 2.03 -7.16 9.83
C LYS A 28 2.12 -5.65 9.66
N VAL A 29 1.12 -4.91 10.12
CA VAL A 29 1.02 -3.47 9.92
C VAL A 29 0.58 -2.82 11.22
N SER A 30 1.33 -1.85 11.70
CA SER A 30 1.00 -1.08 12.90
C SER A 30 1.20 0.42 12.70
N LEU A 31 0.71 1.17 13.69
CA LEU A 31 1.00 2.58 13.90
C LEU A 31 1.77 2.68 15.22
N GLN A 32 2.84 3.47 15.25
CA GLN A 32 3.59 3.78 16.46
C GLN A 32 2.80 4.76 17.34
N GLU A 33 2.22 5.80 16.73
CA GLU A 33 1.48 6.85 17.41
C GLU A 33 -0.01 6.52 17.51
N THR A 34 -0.51 6.42 18.74
CA THR A 34 -1.90 6.02 19.04
C THR A 34 -2.96 7.06 18.61
N ARG A 35 -2.56 8.32 18.40
CA ARG A 35 -3.46 9.43 18.02
C ARG A 35 -3.36 9.81 16.54
N THR A 36 -2.73 8.97 15.73
CA THR A 36 -2.65 9.19 14.30
C THR A 36 -4.05 9.18 13.68
N ASN A 37 -4.40 10.25 12.96
CA ASN A 37 -5.60 10.28 12.12
C ASN A 37 -5.33 9.46 10.85
N ALA A 38 -5.39 8.14 11.00
CA ALA A 38 -5.22 7.19 9.91
C ALA A 38 -6.56 6.70 9.40
N LYS A 39 -6.61 6.38 8.11
CA LYS A 39 -7.69 5.60 7.48
C LYS A 39 -7.07 4.52 6.62
N SER A 40 -7.78 3.42 6.41
CA SER A 40 -7.29 2.31 5.59
C SER A 40 -8.35 1.75 4.66
N VAL A 41 -7.90 1.08 3.61
CA VAL A 41 -8.76 0.39 2.64
C VAL A 41 -8.11 -0.92 2.19
N ASP A 42 -8.93 -1.95 2.04
CA ASP A 42 -8.60 -3.23 1.40
C ASP A 42 -8.93 -3.09 -0.09
N ILE A 43 -7.93 -2.75 -0.89
CA ILE A 43 -8.05 -2.45 -2.32
C ILE A 43 -8.45 -3.72 -3.07
N ASP A 44 -7.79 -4.86 -2.78
CA ASP A 44 -8.06 -6.12 -3.47
C ASP A 44 -9.53 -6.52 -3.34
N SER A 45 -10.06 -6.53 -2.13
CA SER A 45 -11.46 -6.90 -1.89
C SER A 45 -12.43 -5.86 -2.44
N CYS A 46 -12.11 -4.57 -2.30
CA CYS A 46 -12.99 -3.48 -2.74
C CYS A 46 -13.16 -3.45 -4.27
N LEU A 47 -12.10 -3.77 -5.01
CA LEU A 47 -12.06 -3.69 -6.48
C LEU A 47 -12.20 -5.06 -7.15
N LYS A 48 -12.49 -6.12 -6.39
CA LYS A 48 -12.55 -7.49 -6.90
C LYS A 48 -13.66 -7.70 -7.93
N GLU A 49 -14.83 -7.10 -7.72
CA GLU A 49 -15.97 -7.26 -8.62
C GLU A 49 -15.73 -6.56 -9.97
N ASP A 50 -15.14 -5.36 -9.93
CA ASP A 50 -14.84 -4.56 -11.13
C ASP A 50 -13.65 -5.11 -11.92
N TYR A 51 -12.67 -5.71 -11.23
CA TYR A 51 -11.40 -6.13 -11.84
C TYR A 51 -11.02 -7.58 -11.49
N PRO A 52 -11.87 -8.59 -11.71
CA PRO A 52 -11.74 -9.93 -11.10
C PRO A 52 -10.45 -10.69 -11.46
N ASN A 53 -9.87 -10.43 -12.63
CA ASN A 53 -8.69 -11.13 -13.14
C ASN A 53 -7.40 -10.29 -13.09
N GLU A 54 -7.46 -9.08 -12.54
CA GLU A 54 -6.31 -8.18 -12.46
C GLU A 54 -5.41 -8.47 -11.26
N ASN A 55 -4.14 -8.04 -11.36
CA ASN A 55 -3.15 -8.14 -10.29
C ASN A 55 -3.39 -7.01 -9.27
N ARG A 56 -4.50 -7.10 -8.54
CA ARG A 56 -4.89 -6.06 -7.58
C ARG A 56 -3.88 -5.98 -6.43
N TRP A 57 -3.61 -4.75 -6.00
CA TRP A 57 -2.80 -4.46 -4.81
C TRP A 57 -3.63 -4.68 -3.55
N ASP A 58 -3.01 -5.08 -2.43
CA ASP A 58 -3.80 -5.48 -1.27
C ASP A 58 -4.42 -4.30 -0.50
N TYR A 59 -3.61 -3.35 0.00
CA TYR A 59 -4.09 -2.31 0.92
C TYR A 59 -3.53 -0.91 0.65
N ALA A 60 -4.22 0.10 1.13
CA ALA A 60 -3.68 1.45 1.35
C ALA A 60 -4.00 1.96 2.76
N VAL A 61 -3.07 2.72 3.32
CA VAL A 61 -3.24 3.50 4.55
C VAL A 61 -2.98 4.97 4.23
N PHE A 62 -3.96 5.79 4.55
CA PHE A 62 -3.93 7.24 4.43
C PHE A 62 -3.64 7.82 5.80
N ILE A 63 -2.63 8.68 5.90
CA ILE A 63 -2.19 9.29 7.15
C ILE A 63 -1.91 10.76 6.92
N GLU A 64 -2.44 11.60 7.81
CA GLU A 64 -2.09 13.02 7.82
C GLU A 64 -0.89 13.24 8.76
N ILE A 65 0.23 13.69 8.20
CA ILE A 65 1.44 14.05 8.95
C ILE A 65 1.81 15.48 8.55
N ASP A 66 1.96 16.37 9.52
CA ASP A 66 2.31 17.78 9.31
C ASP A 66 1.37 18.48 8.30
N ALA A 67 0.06 18.21 8.41
CA ALA A 67 -1.01 18.69 7.52
C ALA A 67 -0.88 18.23 6.05
N VAL A 68 -0.09 17.20 5.78
CA VAL A 68 0.07 16.59 4.46
C VAL A 68 -0.52 15.19 4.47
N LEU A 69 -1.44 14.91 3.54
CA LEU A 69 -1.92 13.57 3.30
C LEU A 69 -0.81 12.73 2.66
N LYS A 70 -0.44 11.66 3.35
CA LYS A 70 0.50 10.66 2.86
C LYS A 70 -0.19 9.32 2.68
N THR A 71 0.26 8.56 1.68
CA THR A 71 -0.34 7.27 1.33
C THR A 71 0.70 6.16 1.36
N ALA A 72 0.52 5.19 2.25
CA ALA A 72 1.27 3.94 2.24
C ALA A 72 0.45 2.88 1.50
N PHE A 73 0.90 2.48 0.31
CA PHE A 73 0.37 1.30 -0.39
C PHE A 73 1.09 0.06 0.14
N ILE A 74 0.35 -0.96 0.58
CA ILE A 74 0.90 -2.11 1.29
C ILE A 74 0.45 -3.39 0.61
N GLU A 75 1.42 -4.22 0.20
CA GLU A 75 1.20 -5.56 -0.34
C GLU A 75 1.68 -6.59 0.67
N ILE A 76 0.79 -7.51 1.11
CA ILE A 76 1.14 -8.55 2.09
C ILE A 76 1.25 -9.92 1.42
N HIS A 77 2.41 -10.16 0.80
CA HIS A 77 2.67 -11.30 -0.09
C HIS A 77 3.90 -12.11 0.36
N PRO A 78 3.99 -13.43 0.09
CA PRO A 78 5.17 -14.22 0.46
C PRO A 78 6.48 -13.61 -0.07
N ALA A 79 7.48 -13.44 0.78
CA ALA A 79 8.75 -12.83 0.39
C ALA A 79 9.82 -13.88 0.02
N ASN A 80 9.67 -14.48 -1.16
CA ASN A 80 10.71 -15.30 -1.79
C ASN A 80 11.09 -14.73 -3.17
N GLU A 81 12.19 -15.18 -3.76
CA GLU A 81 12.69 -14.59 -5.02
C GLU A 81 11.79 -14.83 -6.24
N SER A 82 10.94 -15.86 -6.26
CA SER A 82 10.00 -16.05 -7.38
C SER A 82 8.86 -15.04 -7.35
N GLU A 83 8.49 -14.52 -6.18
CA GLU A 83 7.38 -13.58 -6.04
C GLU A 83 7.69 -12.14 -6.49
N VAL A 84 8.95 -11.78 -6.67
CA VAL A 84 9.34 -10.40 -7.00
C VAL A 84 8.65 -9.89 -8.26
N GLY A 85 8.54 -10.75 -9.29
CA GLY A 85 7.86 -10.39 -10.53
C GLY A 85 6.38 -10.11 -10.33
N GLU A 86 5.73 -10.86 -9.44
CA GLU A 86 4.30 -10.72 -9.15
C GLU A 86 4.00 -9.41 -8.41
N VAL A 87 4.79 -9.11 -7.37
CA VAL A 87 4.67 -7.84 -6.63
C VAL A 87 4.90 -6.63 -7.54
N ILE A 88 5.85 -6.71 -8.49
CA ILE A 88 6.05 -5.64 -9.47
C ILE A 88 4.82 -5.45 -10.35
N LYS A 89 4.21 -6.53 -10.86
CA LYS A 89 2.99 -6.45 -11.68
C LYS A 89 1.83 -5.82 -10.91
N LYS A 90 1.63 -6.22 -9.65
CA LYS A 90 0.61 -5.62 -8.79
C LYS A 90 0.84 -4.11 -8.59
N ALA A 91 2.09 -3.70 -8.36
CA ALA A 91 2.42 -2.29 -8.17
C ALA A 91 2.18 -1.47 -9.44
N GLN A 92 2.50 -2.04 -10.61
CA GLN A 92 2.25 -1.42 -11.90
C GLN A 92 0.74 -1.25 -12.15
N TRP A 93 -0.05 -2.30 -11.87
CA TRP A 93 -1.50 -2.23 -11.95
C TRP A 93 -2.05 -1.10 -11.06
N MET A 94 -1.63 -1.01 -9.81
CA MET A 94 -2.13 0.02 -8.89
C MET A 94 -1.78 1.44 -9.35
N LYS A 95 -0.56 1.64 -9.85
CA LYS A 95 -0.14 2.94 -10.39
C LYS A 95 -0.98 3.33 -11.60
N GLN A 96 -1.27 2.38 -12.49
CA GLN A 96 -2.11 2.62 -13.66
C GLN A 96 -3.55 2.92 -13.23
N TRP A 97 -4.09 2.15 -12.30
CA TRP A 97 -5.44 2.34 -11.76
C TRP A 97 -5.63 3.73 -11.15
N ILE A 98 -4.64 4.26 -10.41
CA ILE A 98 -4.64 5.64 -9.89
C ILE A 98 -4.73 6.68 -11.01
N ILE A 99 -3.99 6.47 -12.10
CA ILE A 99 -3.96 7.38 -13.26
C ILE A 99 -5.32 7.38 -13.95
N ASP A 100 -5.85 6.19 -14.24
CA ASP A 100 -7.10 6.00 -14.98
C ASP A 100 -8.31 6.56 -14.22
N ASN A 101 -8.30 6.45 -12.88
CA ASN A 101 -9.34 6.96 -12.00
C ASN A 101 -9.11 8.41 -11.54
N GLN A 102 -8.05 9.07 -12.02
CA GLN A 102 -7.75 10.49 -11.76
C GLN A 102 -7.62 10.89 -10.29
N ILE A 103 -7.37 9.94 -9.38
CA ILE A 103 -7.22 10.18 -7.95
C ILE A 103 -5.77 10.55 -7.57
N ARG A 104 -5.21 11.56 -8.23
CA ARG A 104 -3.78 11.93 -8.10
C ARG A 104 -3.38 12.39 -6.68
N VAL A 105 -4.32 12.77 -5.83
CA VAL A 105 -4.04 13.21 -4.45
C VAL A 105 -3.31 12.15 -3.61
N ILE A 106 -3.52 10.85 -3.90
CA ILE A 106 -2.80 9.75 -3.23
C ILE A 106 -1.48 9.41 -3.90
N SER A 107 -1.08 10.18 -4.91
CA SER A 107 0.17 9.99 -5.65
C SER A 107 1.31 10.87 -5.16
N GLU A 108 1.07 12.09 -4.70
CA GLU A 108 2.16 13.05 -4.45
C GLU A 108 3.09 12.62 -3.29
N ASN A 109 2.53 12.17 -2.17
CA ASN A 109 3.28 11.79 -0.98
C ASN A 109 3.08 10.30 -0.65
N ARG A 110 3.53 9.43 -1.57
CA ARG A 110 3.28 7.98 -1.46
C ARG A 110 4.54 7.13 -1.36
N LYS A 111 4.37 5.96 -0.75
CA LYS A 111 5.31 4.84 -0.83
C LYS A 111 4.56 3.54 -1.11
N PHE A 112 5.20 2.63 -1.83
CA PHE A 112 4.75 1.25 -1.98
C PHE A 112 5.62 0.36 -1.10
N PHE A 113 4.99 -0.46 -0.26
CA PHE A 113 5.67 -1.38 0.65
C PHE A 113 5.29 -2.81 0.33
N TRP A 114 6.29 -3.67 0.25
CA TRP A 114 6.11 -5.11 0.28
C TRP A 114 6.36 -5.63 1.70
N VAL A 115 5.32 -6.17 2.32
CA VAL A 115 5.36 -6.79 3.64
C VAL A 115 5.21 -8.31 3.48
N SER A 116 6.13 -9.07 4.05
CA SER A 116 6.13 -10.52 3.96
C SER A 116 4.98 -11.11 4.78
N SER A 117 4.17 -11.96 4.14
CA SER A 117 3.16 -12.76 4.85
C SER A 117 3.77 -13.79 5.82
N GLY A 118 5.04 -14.16 5.62
CA GLY A 118 5.80 -15.08 6.48
C GLY A 118 7.22 -14.57 6.72
N LYS A 119 8.21 -15.48 6.69
CA LYS A 119 9.64 -15.10 6.76
C LYS A 119 10.14 -14.49 5.46
N VAL A 120 11.03 -13.52 5.54
CA VAL A 120 11.74 -12.99 4.37
C VAL A 120 12.84 -13.97 3.95
N LYS A 121 12.73 -14.50 2.72
CA LYS A 121 13.70 -15.41 2.10
C LYS A 121 14.36 -14.81 0.86
N VAL A 122 14.26 -13.50 0.67
CA VAL A 122 14.88 -12.81 -0.46
C VAL A 122 16.25 -12.27 -0.05
N SER A 123 17.27 -12.54 -0.88
CA SER A 123 18.58 -11.94 -0.68
C SER A 123 18.55 -10.43 -0.97
N LYS A 124 19.00 -9.63 0.01
CA LYS A 124 19.11 -8.16 -0.10
C LYS A 124 19.95 -7.68 -1.29
N ASN A 125 20.89 -8.52 -1.75
CA ASN A 125 21.81 -8.20 -2.83
C ASN A 125 21.42 -8.84 -4.17
N SER A 126 20.24 -9.43 -4.28
CA SER A 126 19.78 -10.03 -5.54
C SER A 126 19.50 -8.97 -6.61
N GLN A 127 19.68 -9.35 -7.88
CA GLN A 127 19.27 -8.50 -9.01
C GLN A 127 17.77 -8.18 -8.97
N LYS A 128 16.96 -9.13 -8.49
CA LYS A 128 15.50 -8.99 -8.38
C LYS A 128 15.10 -7.92 -7.36
N ILE A 129 15.75 -7.84 -6.20
CA ILE A 129 15.51 -6.76 -5.24
C ILE A 129 15.90 -5.40 -5.81
N ARG A 130 17.04 -5.30 -6.50
CA ARG A 130 17.40 -4.06 -7.19
C ARG A 130 16.35 -3.65 -8.23
N LEU A 131 15.77 -4.61 -8.95
CA LEU A 131 14.67 -4.34 -9.88
C LEU A 131 13.42 -3.83 -9.15
N LEU A 132 13.07 -4.43 -8.01
CA LEU A 132 11.94 -4.01 -7.18
C LEU A 132 12.10 -2.57 -6.68
N HIS A 133 13.27 -2.19 -6.17
CA HIS A 133 13.54 -0.81 -5.75
C HIS A 133 13.53 0.17 -6.93
N LYS A 134 13.97 -0.24 -8.13
CA LYS A 134 13.83 0.58 -9.35
C LYS A 134 12.37 0.86 -9.72
N GLN A 135 11.45 0.01 -9.29
CA GLN A 135 10.01 0.25 -9.42
C GLN A 135 9.45 1.11 -8.27
N GLY A 136 10.27 1.62 -7.35
CA GLY A 136 9.82 2.46 -6.23
C GLY A 136 9.04 1.70 -5.17
N ILE A 137 9.36 0.41 -4.98
CA ILE A 137 8.76 -0.45 -3.95
C ILE A 137 9.82 -0.67 -2.86
N GLU A 138 9.43 -0.49 -1.62
CA GLU A 138 10.25 -0.70 -0.43
C GLU A 138 10.05 -2.13 0.13
N GLY A 139 11.08 -2.67 0.79
CA GLY A 139 11.07 -4.02 1.37
C GLY A 139 11.74 -5.08 0.48
N PRO A 140 11.46 -6.39 0.69
CA PRO A 140 10.49 -6.95 1.62
C PRO A 140 10.90 -6.80 3.09
N GLN A 141 9.92 -6.57 3.96
CA GLN A 141 10.08 -6.55 5.42
C GLN A 141 9.01 -7.40 6.10
N GLU A 142 9.25 -7.88 7.33
CA GLU A 142 8.27 -8.74 8.02
C GLU A 142 7.12 -7.99 8.69
N HIS A 143 7.36 -6.72 9.05
CA HIS A 143 6.40 -5.85 9.72
C HIS A 143 6.63 -4.41 9.28
N LEU A 144 5.55 -3.65 9.10
CA LEU A 144 5.57 -2.24 8.72
C LEU A 144 4.97 -1.37 9.83
N VAL A 145 5.71 -0.36 10.26
CA VAL A 145 5.22 0.71 11.15
C VAL A 145 4.95 1.94 10.28
N VAL A 146 3.69 2.14 9.88
CA VAL A 146 3.33 3.02 8.76
C VAL A 146 3.71 4.47 9.01
N ASP A 147 3.30 5.02 10.14
CA ASP A 147 3.52 6.41 10.52
C ASP A 147 5.00 6.74 10.74
N LYS A 148 5.82 5.75 11.13
CA LYS A 148 7.28 5.91 11.18
C LYS A 148 7.89 6.00 9.77
N GLU A 149 7.54 5.07 8.88
CA GLU A 149 8.12 5.01 7.52
C GLU A 149 7.64 6.13 6.59
N MET A 150 6.53 6.79 6.93
CA MET A 150 5.96 7.89 6.16
C MET A 150 6.41 9.29 6.64
N ARG A 151 7.29 9.40 7.64
CA ARG A 151 7.93 10.69 8.03
C ARG A 151 9.12 11.01 7.11
N PHE A 152 8.83 11.46 5.90
CA PHE A 152 9.80 12.00 4.94
C PHE A 152 9.35 13.34 4.35
#